data_AF-A0A6P0YHH6-F1
#
_entry.id   AF-A0A6P0YHH6-F1
#
_cell.length_a   1.000
_cell.length_b   1.000
_cell.length_c   1.000
_cell.angle_alpha   90.00
_cell.angle_beta   90.00
_cell.angle_gamma   90.00
#
_symmetry.space_group_name_H-M   'P 1'
#
loop_
_entity.id
_entity.type
_entity.pdbx_description
1 polymer ?
#
loop_
_entity_poly.entity_id
_entity_poly.type
_entity_poly.pdbx_seq_one_letter_code
_entity_poly.pdbx_strand_id
1 'polypeptide(L)'
;MTTYLFENFLGLSLPMSELQEVPPIADSPALGSFNAFLPGNTLLIEGLYGGLSSPLFPVGAADSEGNPQSAIHVHQAEAGQNGGIIRNLTVSEFDDTTGIFHGAFTLTDAETEAAAADEFYINLHTDNNQSGELRGQVLLDDLEATVGLGLPMSEAFEVPPVADTPAEGIVNAILTGNNLLIQGTFSDLSSDLFPVGDEDSAGNPQSAIHLHQGLANSNGGIIRNFDVIDNGDGSGGFFGDFTLSPDEIVAAESGNLYVNLHTENNQSGELRTQVL
;
A
#
# COMPACT_ATOMS: atom_id res chain seq x y z
N MET A 1 -9.63 22.24 -1.38
CA MET A 1 -9.79 21.59 -2.70
C MET A 1 -8.72 20.53 -2.72
N THR A 2 -9.10 19.31 -2.38
CA THR A 2 -8.18 18.28 -1.88
C THR A 2 -7.58 17.54 -3.05
N THR A 3 -6.28 17.72 -3.28
CA THR A 3 -5.51 16.93 -4.22
C THR A 3 -4.68 15.96 -3.39
N TYR A 4 -5.23 14.78 -3.12
CA TYR A 4 -4.43 13.67 -2.61
C TYR A 4 -3.53 13.22 -3.76
N LEU A 5 -2.24 13.56 -3.70
CA LEU A 5 -1.26 13.06 -4.65
C LEU A 5 -0.75 11.71 -4.13
N PHE A 6 -1.25 10.65 -4.76
CA PHE A 6 -0.89 9.24 -4.57
C PHE A 6 0.46 8.91 -5.24
N GLU A 7 1.53 9.62 -4.91
CA GLU A 7 2.86 9.26 -5.40
C GLU A 7 3.69 8.70 -4.23
N ASN A 8 3.96 7.38 -4.30
CA ASN A 8 4.77 6.55 -3.40
C ASN A 8 3.99 5.64 -2.44
N PHE A 9 3.21 4.71 -3.00
CA PHE A 9 2.91 3.45 -2.33
C PHE A 9 3.98 2.42 -2.72
N LEU A 10 5.04 2.29 -1.92
CA LEU A 10 6.07 1.24 -2.07
C LEU A 10 5.85 0.13 -1.05
N GLY A 11 4.77 -0.64 -1.23
CA GLY A 11 4.73 -2.03 -0.74
C GLY A 11 5.59 -2.94 -1.62
N LEU A 12 5.80 -4.19 -1.19
CA LEU A 12 6.40 -5.25 -2.02
C LEU A 12 5.66 -5.34 -3.36
N SER A 13 6.22 -4.67 -4.36
CA SER A 13 5.60 -4.60 -5.69
C SER A 13 6.00 -5.83 -6.49
N LEU A 14 5.01 -6.60 -6.91
CA LEU A 14 5.19 -7.72 -7.85
C LEU A 14 5.57 -7.15 -9.21
N PRO A 15 6.70 -7.57 -9.81
CA PRO A 15 7.14 -7.02 -11.08
C PRO A 15 6.26 -7.50 -12.23
N MET A 16 5.96 -6.60 -13.15
CA MET A 16 5.44 -6.96 -14.47
C MET A 16 6.55 -6.76 -15.51
N SER A 17 6.74 -7.75 -16.38
CA SER A 17 7.75 -7.66 -17.44
C SER A 17 7.36 -8.45 -18.69
N GLU A 18 7.96 -8.07 -19.81
CA GLU A 18 7.85 -8.72 -21.11
C GLU A 18 8.30 -10.19 -21.07
N LEU A 19 9.24 -10.51 -20.17
CA LEU A 19 9.74 -11.88 -19.98
C LEU A 19 8.70 -12.82 -19.37
N GLN A 20 7.69 -12.28 -18.70
CA GLN A 20 6.63 -13.05 -18.08
C GLN A 20 5.47 -13.33 -19.05
N GLU A 21 5.42 -12.65 -20.20
CA GLU A 21 4.47 -12.95 -21.27
C GLU A 21 4.60 -14.39 -21.76
N VAL A 22 3.51 -14.94 -22.30
CA VAL A 22 3.49 -16.31 -22.83
C VAL A 22 2.96 -16.30 -24.28
N PRO A 23 3.83 -16.47 -25.29
CA PRO A 23 5.29 -16.54 -25.19
C PRO A 23 5.92 -15.18 -24.79
N PRO A 24 7.13 -15.17 -24.21
CA PRO A 24 7.84 -13.93 -23.89
C PRO A 24 8.02 -13.06 -25.13
N ILE A 25 7.90 -11.75 -24.97
CA ILE A 25 8.14 -10.80 -26.07
C ILE A 25 9.53 -10.17 -25.94
N ALA A 26 9.92 -9.39 -26.96
CA ALA A 26 11.23 -8.74 -26.99
C ALA A 26 11.30 -7.64 -25.92
N ASP A 27 12.39 -7.67 -25.15
CA ASP A 27 12.72 -6.66 -24.13
C ASP A 27 12.66 -5.24 -24.70
N SER A 28 11.99 -4.35 -23.98
CA SER A 28 11.86 -2.93 -24.29
C SER A 28 12.18 -2.10 -23.04
N PRO A 29 12.11 -0.76 -23.08
CA PRO A 29 12.19 0.05 -21.88
C PRO A 29 10.98 -0.09 -20.93
N ALA A 30 9.95 -0.85 -21.31
CA ALA A 30 8.73 -0.97 -20.53
C ALA A 30 8.97 -1.68 -19.20
N LEU A 31 8.37 -1.13 -18.15
CA LEU A 31 8.40 -1.69 -16.81
C LEU A 31 7.03 -1.50 -16.18
N GLY A 32 6.60 -2.48 -15.40
CA GLY A 32 5.39 -2.37 -14.60
C GLY A 32 5.57 -3.03 -13.26
N SER A 33 4.74 -2.64 -12.32
CA SER A 33 4.73 -3.27 -11.00
C SER A 33 3.38 -3.05 -10.33
N PHE A 34 2.96 -3.98 -9.47
CA PHE A 34 1.70 -3.85 -8.75
C PHE A 34 1.76 -4.50 -7.37
N ASN A 35 0.85 -4.06 -6.52
CA ASN A 35 0.50 -4.70 -5.27
C ASN A 35 -0.86 -5.39 -5.44
N ALA A 36 -1.01 -6.54 -4.80
CA ALA A 36 -2.27 -7.25 -4.69
C ALA A 36 -2.52 -7.65 -3.24
N PHE A 37 -3.74 -7.45 -2.75
CA PHE A 37 -4.14 -7.78 -1.39
C PHE A 37 -5.54 -8.40 -1.40
N LEU A 38 -5.76 -9.47 -0.64
CA LEU A 38 -7.04 -10.19 -0.60
C LEU A 38 -7.65 -10.22 0.81
N PRO A 39 -8.20 -9.10 1.33
CA PRO A 39 -8.90 -9.07 2.61
C PRO A 39 -10.25 -9.81 2.49
N GLY A 40 -10.38 -10.92 3.22
CA GLY A 40 -11.58 -11.75 3.15
C GLY A 40 -11.73 -12.35 1.75
N ASN A 41 -12.68 -11.84 0.97
CA ASN A 41 -12.88 -12.21 -0.44
C ASN A 41 -12.79 -11.02 -1.40
N THR A 42 -12.27 -9.87 -0.96
CA THR A 42 -12.15 -8.70 -1.83
C THR A 42 -10.73 -8.58 -2.34
N LEU A 43 -10.48 -8.79 -3.63
CA LEU A 43 -9.17 -8.58 -4.25
C LEU A 43 -8.96 -7.09 -4.54
N LEU A 44 -7.99 -6.49 -3.87
CA LEU A 44 -7.52 -5.12 -4.10
C LEU A 44 -6.22 -5.16 -4.90
N ILE A 45 -6.15 -4.35 -5.96
CA ILE A 45 -4.98 -4.23 -6.83
C ILE A 45 -4.69 -2.75 -7.04
N GLU A 46 -3.42 -2.38 -6.95
CA GLU A 46 -2.91 -1.08 -7.36
C GLU A 46 -1.55 -1.27 -8.03
N GLY A 47 -1.31 -0.59 -9.14
CA GLY A 47 -0.04 -0.69 -9.84
C GLY A 47 0.27 0.51 -10.70
N LEU A 48 1.49 0.51 -11.22
CA LEU A 48 2.02 1.52 -12.12
C LEU A 48 2.77 0.88 -13.27
N TYR A 49 2.85 1.61 -14.37
CA TYR A 49 3.64 1.23 -15.54
C TYR A 49 4.33 2.45 -16.14
N GLY A 50 5.41 2.20 -16.87
CA GLY A 50 6.11 3.23 -17.61
C GLY A 50 6.96 2.67 -18.74
N GLY A 51 7.30 3.52 -19.71
CA GLY A 51 8.21 3.15 -20.80
C GLY A 51 7.60 2.23 -21.85
N LEU A 52 6.25 2.14 -21.92
CA LEU A 52 5.56 1.29 -22.89
C LEU A 52 6.01 1.57 -24.34
N SER A 53 6.03 0.53 -25.15
CA SER A 53 6.43 0.58 -26.56
C SER A 53 5.44 1.31 -27.46
N SER A 54 4.19 1.47 -27.01
CA SER A 54 3.10 2.18 -27.68
C SER A 54 1.95 2.47 -26.69
N PRO A 55 0.98 3.34 -27.07
CA PRO A 55 -0.22 3.56 -26.27
C PRO A 55 -0.96 2.29 -25.86
N LEU A 56 -1.67 2.39 -24.74
CA LEU A 56 -2.52 1.31 -24.26
C LEU A 56 -3.60 0.94 -25.28
N PHE A 57 -3.88 -0.37 -25.37
CA PHE A 57 -4.87 -0.92 -26.28
C PHE A 57 -5.99 -1.61 -25.50
N PRO A 58 -7.15 -0.95 -25.30
CA PRO A 58 -8.28 -1.55 -24.62
C PRO A 58 -8.80 -2.79 -25.37
N VAL A 59 -8.90 -3.93 -24.68
CA VAL A 59 -9.39 -5.21 -25.22
C VAL A 59 -10.46 -5.81 -24.32
N GLY A 60 -11.19 -6.81 -24.83
CA GLY A 60 -12.27 -7.45 -24.10
C GLY A 60 -13.60 -6.68 -24.15
N ALA A 61 -14.45 -6.98 -23.17
CA ALA A 61 -15.75 -6.36 -22.98
C ALA A 61 -15.88 -5.96 -21.50
N ALA A 62 -17.04 -5.43 -21.09
CA ALA A 62 -17.28 -5.25 -19.66
C ALA A 62 -17.21 -6.59 -18.92
N ASP A 63 -16.64 -6.59 -17.71
CA ASP A 63 -16.49 -7.80 -16.90
C ASP A 63 -17.79 -8.18 -16.17
N SER A 64 -17.75 -9.25 -15.36
CA SER A 64 -18.90 -9.74 -14.61
C SER A 64 -19.39 -8.79 -13.52
N GLU A 65 -18.56 -7.85 -13.07
CA GLU A 65 -18.93 -6.80 -12.10
C GLU A 65 -19.40 -5.52 -12.80
N GLY A 66 -19.35 -5.49 -14.13
CA GLY A 66 -19.81 -4.36 -14.95
C GLY A 66 -18.73 -3.29 -15.15
N ASN A 67 -17.48 -3.55 -14.79
CA ASN A 67 -16.37 -2.65 -15.09
C ASN A 67 -16.19 -2.56 -16.61
N PRO A 68 -16.01 -1.36 -17.19
CA PRO A 68 -15.93 -1.18 -18.64
C PRO A 68 -14.69 -1.88 -19.22
N GLN A 69 -14.65 -1.99 -20.56
CA GLN A 69 -13.48 -2.47 -21.30
C GLN A 69 -12.21 -1.74 -20.85
N SER A 70 -11.12 -2.47 -20.65
CA SER A 70 -9.83 -1.93 -20.19
C SER A 70 -8.68 -2.42 -21.06
N ALA A 71 -7.52 -1.79 -20.89
CA ALA A 71 -6.25 -2.27 -21.45
C ALA A 71 -5.45 -3.10 -20.43
N ILE A 72 -5.90 -3.17 -19.17
CA ILE A 72 -5.21 -3.89 -18.10
C ILE A 72 -6.22 -4.77 -17.36
N HIS A 73 -5.88 -6.05 -17.19
CA HIS A 73 -6.81 -7.06 -16.72
C HIS A 73 -6.20 -7.96 -15.66
N VAL A 74 -7.05 -8.46 -14.77
CA VAL A 74 -6.76 -9.71 -14.05
C VAL A 74 -7.21 -10.87 -14.93
N HIS A 75 -6.30 -11.81 -15.15
CA HIS A 75 -6.56 -13.06 -15.83
C HIS A 75 -6.43 -14.24 -14.86
N GLN A 76 -7.04 -15.38 -15.22
CA GLN A 76 -6.91 -16.62 -14.46
C GLN A 76 -6.27 -17.74 -15.29
N ALA A 77 -5.05 -18.14 -14.91
CA ALA A 77 -4.39 -19.39 -15.30
C ALA A 77 -3.17 -19.65 -14.40
N GLU A 78 -2.76 -20.92 -14.33
CA GLU A 78 -1.48 -21.33 -13.73
C GLU A 78 -0.30 -20.52 -14.31
N ALA A 79 0.74 -20.32 -13.49
CA ALA A 79 1.96 -19.63 -13.90
C ALA A 79 2.56 -20.25 -15.18
N GLY A 80 2.86 -19.40 -16.16
CA GLY A 80 3.39 -19.82 -17.46
C GLY A 80 2.33 -20.29 -18.47
N GLN A 81 1.03 -20.18 -18.16
CA GLN A 81 -0.07 -20.41 -19.10
C GLN A 81 -0.86 -19.12 -19.39
N ASN A 82 -1.60 -19.11 -20.49
CA ASN A 82 -2.54 -18.02 -20.81
C ASN A 82 -3.96 -18.37 -20.36
N GLY A 83 -4.60 -17.39 -19.72
CA GLY A 83 -5.95 -17.46 -19.18
C GLY A 83 -6.90 -16.42 -19.78
N GLY A 84 -8.19 -16.59 -19.52
CA GLY A 84 -9.19 -15.58 -19.87
C GLY A 84 -9.16 -14.37 -18.93
N ILE A 85 -9.71 -13.24 -19.38
CA ILE A 85 -9.94 -12.05 -18.56
C ILE A 85 -11.04 -12.37 -17.54
N ILE A 86 -10.77 -12.10 -16.25
CA ILE A 86 -11.76 -12.25 -15.17
C ILE A 86 -12.20 -10.91 -14.58
N ARG A 87 -11.35 -9.88 -14.57
CA ARG A 87 -11.67 -8.52 -14.08
C ARG A 87 -10.95 -7.45 -14.89
N ASN A 88 -11.62 -6.32 -15.08
CA ASN A 88 -11.07 -5.16 -15.77
C ASN A 88 -10.57 -4.12 -14.76
N LEU A 89 -9.30 -3.73 -14.86
CA LEU A 89 -8.71 -2.71 -13.99
C LEU A 89 -9.03 -1.32 -14.52
N THR A 90 -9.25 -0.36 -13.61
CA THR A 90 -9.36 1.06 -13.96
C THR A 90 -7.97 1.61 -14.22
N VAL A 91 -7.80 2.37 -15.31
CA VAL A 91 -6.52 2.93 -15.72
C VAL A 91 -6.58 4.45 -15.69
N SER A 92 -5.51 5.08 -15.21
CA SER A 92 -5.28 6.52 -15.30
C SER A 92 -3.93 6.77 -15.96
N GLU A 93 -3.97 7.23 -17.21
CA GLU A 93 -2.78 7.57 -18.00
C GLU A 93 -2.21 8.93 -17.57
N PHE A 94 -0.90 8.99 -17.35
CA PHE A 94 -0.18 10.26 -17.16
C PHE A 94 0.34 10.80 -18.49
N ASP A 95 0.77 9.90 -19.38
CA ASP A 95 1.03 10.13 -20.80
C ASP A 95 0.75 8.84 -21.60
N ASP A 96 1.07 8.84 -22.90
CA ASP A 96 0.87 7.71 -23.81
C ASP A 96 1.56 6.40 -23.37
N THR A 97 2.52 6.46 -22.43
CA THR A 97 3.40 5.33 -22.08
C THR A 97 3.58 5.12 -20.59
N THR A 98 2.94 5.93 -19.75
CA THR A 98 3.06 5.91 -18.30
C THR A 98 1.70 6.12 -17.64
N GLY A 99 1.51 5.52 -16.47
CA GLY A 99 0.28 5.66 -15.73
C GLY A 99 0.18 4.72 -14.55
N ILE A 100 -1.01 4.73 -13.95
CA ILE A 100 -1.38 3.88 -12.83
C ILE A 100 -2.65 3.10 -13.16
N PHE A 101 -2.85 2.00 -12.46
CA PHE A 101 -4.08 1.22 -12.52
C PHE A 101 -4.48 0.72 -11.15
N HIS A 102 -5.78 0.50 -10.96
CA HIS A 102 -6.30 -0.09 -9.73
C HIS A 102 -7.57 -0.91 -9.97
N GLY A 103 -7.94 -1.72 -8.99
CA GLY A 103 -9.22 -2.42 -8.94
C GLY A 103 -9.54 -2.93 -7.54
N ALA A 104 -10.84 -3.07 -7.27
CA ALA A 104 -11.36 -3.69 -6.07
C ALA A 104 -12.49 -4.62 -6.49
N PHE A 105 -12.30 -5.92 -6.32
CA PHE A 105 -13.19 -6.94 -6.88
C PHE A 105 -13.64 -7.89 -5.79
N THR A 106 -14.93 -8.23 -5.78
CA THR A 106 -15.41 -9.27 -4.87
C THR A 106 -15.25 -10.62 -5.56
N LEU A 107 -14.38 -11.46 -5.02
CA LEU A 107 -14.15 -12.81 -5.52
C LEU A 107 -15.29 -13.74 -5.10
N THR A 108 -15.69 -14.60 -6.03
CA THR A 108 -16.49 -15.80 -5.74
C THR A 108 -15.65 -16.83 -4.99
N ASP A 109 -16.29 -17.85 -4.41
CA ASP A 109 -15.58 -18.93 -3.71
C ASP A 109 -14.57 -19.63 -4.64
N ALA A 110 -14.97 -19.93 -5.89
CA ALA A 110 -14.09 -20.56 -6.88
C ALA A 110 -12.91 -19.67 -7.29
N GLU A 111 -13.12 -18.35 -7.38
CA GLU A 111 -12.05 -17.39 -7.65
C GLU A 111 -11.13 -17.24 -6.44
N THR A 112 -11.65 -17.33 -5.21
CA THR A 112 -10.83 -17.31 -3.99
C THR A 112 -9.94 -18.55 -3.92
N GLU A 113 -10.45 -19.73 -4.29
CA GLU A 113 -9.66 -20.96 -4.41
C GLU A 113 -8.56 -20.82 -5.48
N ALA A 114 -8.88 -20.25 -6.64
CA ALA A 114 -7.90 -19.99 -7.70
C ALA A 114 -6.83 -18.98 -7.27
N ALA A 115 -7.23 -17.93 -6.56
CA ALA A 115 -6.31 -16.93 -6.03
C ALA A 115 -5.33 -17.53 -5.02
N ALA A 116 -5.82 -18.40 -4.12
CA ALA A 116 -5.01 -19.14 -3.16
C ALA A 116 -4.09 -20.20 -3.81
N ALA A 117 -4.31 -20.53 -5.07
CA ALA A 117 -3.45 -21.41 -5.87
C ALA A 117 -2.50 -20.62 -6.78
N ASP A 118 -2.36 -19.30 -6.55
CA ASP A 118 -1.57 -18.36 -7.36
C ASP A 118 -1.95 -18.39 -8.85
N GLU A 119 -3.21 -18.65 -9.19
CA GLU A 119 -3.67 -18.76 -10.57
C GLU A 119 -4.09 -17.43 -11.19
N PHE A 120 -3.83 -16.30 -10.53
CA PHE A 120 -4.14 -14.98 -11.08
C PHE A 120 -2.89 -14.29 -11.61
N TYR A 121 -3.04 -13.51 -12.68
CA TYR A 121 -1.99 -12.64 -13.18
C TYR A 121 -2.57 -11.36 -13.76
N ILE A 122 -1.78 -10.29 -13.70
CA ILE A 122 -2.08 -9.03 -14.38
C ILE A 122 -1.43 -9.05 -15.75
N ASN A 123 -2.16 -8.63 -16.77
CA ASN A 123 -1.62 -8.38 -18.10
C ASN A 123 -2.05 -6.98 -18.59
N LEU A 124 -1.11 -6.26 -19.21
CA LEU A 124 -1.26 -4.95 -19.80
C LEU A 124 -1.08 -5.04 -21.32
N HIS A 125 -2.01 -4.47 -22.08
CA HIS A 125 -2.04 -4.53 -23.54
C HIS A 125 -1.74 -3.17 -24.17
N THR A 126 -0.95 -3.16 -25.25
CA THR A 126 -0.62 -1.96 -26.03
C THR A 126 -0.89 -2.16 -27.52
N ASP A 127 -0.88 -1.08 -28.31
CA ASP A 127 -1.16 -1.13 -29.75
C ASP A 127 -0.21 -2.08 -30.50
N ASN A 128 1.07 -2.08 -30.14
CA ASN A 128 2.09 -2.96 -30.72
C ASN A 128 2.02 -4.39 -30.17
N ASN A 129 1.54 -4.57 -28.94
CA ASN A 129 1.51 -5.85 -28.24
C ASN A 129 0.09 -6.16 -27.72
N GLN A 130 -0.86 -6.31 -28.65
CA GLN A 130 -2.28 -6.44 -28.32
C GLN A 130 -2.62 -7.72 -27.51
N SER A 131 -1.74 -8.72 -27.53
CA SER A 131 -1.90 -9.94 -26.71
C SER A 131 -1.32 -9.82 -25.30
N GLY A 132 -0.56 -8.76 -25.02
CA GLY A 132 0.14 -8.50 -23.76
C GLY A 132 1.53 -7.91 -24.02
N GLU A 133 1.85 -6.79 -23.37
CA GLU A 133 3.21 -6.21 -23.30
C GLU A 133 3.88 -6.54 -21.96
N LEU A 134 3.17 -6.36 -20.85
CA LEU A 134 3.69 -6.59 -19.51
C LEU A 134 2.77 -7.55 -18.74
N ARG A 135 3.35 -8.62 -18.20
CA ARG A 135 2.66 -9.58 -17.33
C ARG A 135 3.33 -9.71 -15.98
N GLY A 136 2.53 -9.89 -14.93
CA GLY A 136 3.02 -10.30 -13.61
C GLY A 136 2.05 -11.22 -12.89
N GLN A 137 2.56 -12.31 -12.31
CA GLN A 137 1.74 -13.26 -11.55
C GLN A 137 1.33 -12.64 -10.21
N VAL A 138 0.06 -12.79 -9.82
CA VAL A 138 -0.45 -12.44 -8.51
C VAL A 138 -0.11 -13.59 -7.57
N LEU A 139 0.80 -13.33 -6.63
CA LEU A 139 1.20 -14.31 -5.60
C LEU A 139 0.59 -13.87 -4.28
N LEU A 140 -0.33 -14.67 -3.74
CA LEU A 140 -1.05 -14.35 -2.49
C LEU A 140 -0.47 -15.05 -1.26
N ASP A 141 0.25 -16.17 -1.44
CA ASP A 141 0.87 -16.94 -0.35
C ASP A 141 2.04 -16.20 0.34
N ASP A 142 2.58 -15.15 -0.28
CA ASP A 142 3.49 -14.20 0.39
C ASP A 142 2.75 -13.15 1.25
N LEU A 143 1.41 -13.18 1.32
CA LEU A 143 0.55 -12.11 1.84
C LEU A 143 -0.59 -12.60 2.77
N GLU A 144 -0.27 -13.27 3.88
CA GLU A 144 -1.07 -13.11 5.10
C GLU A 144 -0.86 -11.68 5.61
N ALA A 145 -1.59 -10.73 5.02
CA ALA A 145 -1.46 -9.32 5.35
C ALA A 145 -2.51 -8.89 6.39
N THR A 146 -2.06 -8.47 7.57
CA THR A 146 -2.94 -7.75 8.52
C THR A 146 -2.97 -6.28 8.12
N VAL A 147 -4.17 -5.73 7.94
CA VAL A 147 -4.35 -4.41 7.33
C VAL A 147 -5.24 -3.50 8.18
N GLY A 148 -4.75 -2.29 8.41
CA GLY A 148 -5.51 -1.16 8.94
C GLY A 148 -5.48 -0.01 7.93
N LEU A 149 -6.62 0.30 7.29
CA LEU A 149 -6.72 1.41 6.34
C LEU A 149 -7.53 2.56 6.93
N GLY A 150 -7.10 3.79 6.67
CA GLY A 150 -7.84 4.99 7.03
C GLY A 150 -7.98 5.19 8.54
N LEU A 151 -7.03 4.72 9.33
CA LEU A 151 -7.07 4.79 10.78
C LEU A 151 -6.86 6.25 11.24
N PRO A 152 -7.85 6.89 11.88
CA PRO A 152 -7.71 8.27 12.29
C PRO A 152 -6.74 8.37 13.47
N MET A 153 -5.89 9.38 13.45
CA MET A 153 -5.12 9.82 14.61
C MET A 153 -5.87 10.95 15.32
N SER A 154 -5.87 10.96 16.66
CA SER A 154 -6.55 11.98 17.44
C SER A 154 -5.88 12.21 18.79
N GLU A 155 -5.95 13.45 19.26
CA GLU A 155 -5.59 13.91 20.60
C GLU A 155 -6.37 13.16 21.70
N ALA A 156 -7.59 12.74 21.39
CA ALA A 156 -8.43 11.97 22.31
C ALA A 156 -7.88 10.55 22.57
N PHE A 157 -7.02 10.04 21.69
CA PHE A 157 -6.38 8.73 21.83
C PHE A 157 -5.07 8.79 22.62
N GLU A 158 -4.54 9.99 22.92
CA GLU A 158 -3.41 10.14 23.81
C GLU A 158 -3.71 9.62 25.23
N VAL A 159 -2.66 9.22 25.94
CA VAL A 159 -2.77 8.73 27.31
C VAL A 159 -1.81 9.52 28.22
N PRO A 160 -2.31 10.47 29.02
CA PRO A 160 -3.68 10.98 29.06
C PRO A 160 -4.05 11.80 27.80
N PRO A 161 -5.34 11.96 27.47
CA PRO A 161 -5.77 12.79 26.35
C PRO A 161 -5.25 14.23 26.46
N VAL A 162 -4.84 14.81 25.34
CA VAL A 162 -4.40 16.20 25.27
C VAL A 162 -5.54 17.14 24.85
N ALA A 163 -5.28 18.44 24.81
CA ALA A 163 -6.31 19.41 24.44
C ALA A 163 -6.72 19.23 22.98
N ASP A 164 -8.03 19.25 22.74
CA ASP A 164 -8.61 19.16 21.39
C ASP A 164 -8.21 20.39 20.56
N THR A 165 -7.59 20.14 19.41
CA THR A 165 -7.20 21.16 18.44
C THR A 165 -7.74 20.78 17.06
N PRO A 166 -7.52 21.59 16.00
CA PRO A 166 -7.85 21.17 14.65
C PRO A 166 -6.94 20.07 14.09
N ALA A 167 -5.90 19.65 14.81
CA ALA A 167 -4.93 18.68 14.33
C ALA A 167 -5.59 17.34 13.99
N GLU A 168 -5.25 16.78 12.84
CA GLU A 168 -5.78 15.49 12.40
C GLU A 168 -4.72 14.68 11.67
N GLY A 169 -4.89 13.36 11.64
CA GLY A 169 -4.04 12.48 10.87
C GLY A 169 -4.76 11.20 10.46
N ILE A 170 -4.22 10.54 9.44
CA ILE A 170 -4.72 9.25 8.94
C ILE A 170 -3.53 8.33 8.72
N VAL A 171 -3.68 7.07 9.12
CA VAL A 171 -2.65 6.04 8.99
C VAL A 171 -3.17 4.83 8.22
N ASN A 172 -2.32 4.29 7.36
CA ASN A 172 -2.47 2.97 6.77
C ASN A 172 -1.32 2.08 7.26
N ALA A 173 -1.63 0.84 7.62
CA ALA A 173 -0.68 -0.16 8.09
C ALA A 173 -0.92 -1.49 7.39
N ILE A 174 0.15 -2.14 6.93
CA ILE A 174 0.13 -3.45 6.28
C ILE A 174 1.27 -4.28 6.86
N LEU A 175 0.94 -5.37 7.55
CA LEU A 175 1.91 -6.36 8.02
C LEU A 175 1.83 -7.59 7.13
N THR A 176 2.89 -7.87 6.38
CA THR A 176 3.03 -9.03 5.49
C THR A 176 4.17 -9.92 5.97
N GLY A 177 3.85 -11.11 6.49
CA GLY A 177 4.85 -11.97 7.13
C GLY A 177 5.50 -11.25 8.32
N ASN A 178 6.75 -10.83 8.20
CA ASN A 178 7.43 -10.00 9.19
C ASN A 178 7.77 -8.58 8.72
N ASN A 179 7.28 -8.16 7.55
CA ASN A 179 7.47 -6.80 7.07
C ASN A 179 6.24 -5.96 7.41
N LEU A 180 6.42 -4.87 8.16
CA LEU A 180 5.39 -3.90 8.50
C LEU A 180 5.66 -2.61 7.74
N LEU A 181 4.76 -2.30 6.80
CA LEU A 181 4.70 -1.03 6.13
C LEU A 181 3.63 -0.15 6.78
N ILE A 182 4.02 1.06 7.17
CA ILE A 182 3.09 2.08 7.66
C ILE A 182 3.35 3.39 6.93
N GLN A 183 2.27 4.02 6.52
CA GLN A 183 2.28 5.38 5.99
C GLN A 183 1.17 6.20 6.63
N GLY A 184 1.38 7.50 6.76
CA GLY A 184 0.33 8.39 7.22
C GLY A 184 0.53 9.83 6.78
N THR A 185 -0.54 10.60 6.95
CA THR A 185 -0.57 12.05 6.73
C THR A 185 -1.08 12.74 7.97
N PHE A 186 -0.64 13.98 8.19
CA PHE A 186 -1.15 14.84 9.24
C PHE A 186 -1.34 16.27 8.73
N SER A 187 -2.22 17.02 9.37
CA SER A 187 -2.47 18.43 9.07
C SER A 187 -2.92 19.19 10.31
N ASP A 188 -2.83 20.52 10.22
CA ASP A 188 -3.33 21.47 11.22
C ASP A 188 -2.74 21.26 12.63
N LEU A 189 -1.50 20.77 12.72
CA LEU A 189 -0.78 20.60 13.99
C LEU A 189 -0.75 21.90 14.80
N SER A 190 -0.86 21.77 16.12
CA SER A 190 -0.92 22.90 17.05
C SER A 190 0.43 23.62 17.24
N SER A 191 1.53 22.97 16.87
CA SER A 191 2.90 23.50 16.85
C SER A 191 3.82 22.65 15.98
N ASP A 192 5.05 23.14 15.75
CA ASP A 192 6.06 22.44 14.96
C ASP A 192 6.34 21.03 15.50
N LEU A 193 6.72 20.12 14.61
CA LEU A 193 7.12 18.76 14.96
C LEU A 193 8.30 18.76 15.95
N PHE A 194 8.27 17.83 16.90
CA PHE A 194 9.31 17.71 17.92
C PHE A 194 10.00 16.35 17.86
N PRO A 195 11.17 16.26 17.18
CA PRO A 195 11.94 15.03 17.15
C PRO A 195 12.42 14.61 18.55
N VAL A 196 12.11 13.38 18.94
CA VAL A 196 12.44 12.79 20.25
C VAL A 196 12.90 11.34 20.10
N GLY A 197 13.47 10.78 21.16
CA GLY A 197 14.01 9.43 21.14
C GLY A 197 15.45 9.39 20.61
N ASP A 198 16.00 8.19 20.57
CA ASP A 198 17.32 7.90 20.01
C ASP A 198 17.15 7.21 18.63
N GLU A 199 18.26 6.96 17.94
CA GLU A 199 18.27 6.06 16.77
C GLU A 199 17.67 4.70 17.15
N ASP A 200 16.78 4.16 16.31
CA ASP A 200 16.11 2.90 16.60
C ASP A 200 17.03 1.68 16.34
N SER A 201 16.53 0.49 16.67
CA SER A 201 17.31 -0.76 16.50
C SER A 201 17.61 -1.13 15.04
N ALA A 202 16.91 -0.53 14.07
CA ALA A 202 17.13 -0.69 12.64
C ALA A 202 18.08 0.38 12.07
N GLY A 203 18.52 1.34 12.90
CA GLY A 203 19.40 2.44 12.49
C GLY A 203 18.67 3.65 11.93
N ASN A 204 17.34 3.73 12.09
CA ASN A 204 16.58 4.90 11.65
C ASN A 204 16.83 6.06 12.62
N PRO A 205 17.12 7.27 12.13
CA PRO A 205 17.48 8.41 12.96
C PRO A 205 16.31 8.85 13.86
N GLN A 206 16.62 9.71 14.83
CA GLN A 206 15.62 10.36 15.69
C GLN A 206 14.48 10.98 14.85
N SER A 207 13.24 10.77 15.28
CA SER A 207 12.04 11.22 14.56
C SER A 207 11.05 11.93 15.48
N ALA A 208 10.10 12.65 14.89
CA ALA A 208 8.95 13.20 15.61
C ALA A 208 7.76 12.23 15.61
N ILE A 209 7.84 11.14 14.86
CA ILE A 209 6.76 10.17 14.70
C ILE A 209 7.34 8.78 14.92
N HIS A 210 6.65 7.99 15.75
CA HIS A 210 7.16 6.71 16.25
C HIS A 210 6.11 5.61 16.19
N LEU A 211 6.59 4.39 15.97
CA LEU A 211 5.84 3.18 16.28
C LEU A 211 6.18 2.78 17.71
N HIS A 212 5.16 2.58 18.53
CA HIS A 212 5.28 2.16 19.92
C HIS A 212 4.63 0.80 20.13
N GLN A 213 5.07 0.11 21.18
CA GLN A 213 4.44 -1.14 21.64
C GLN A 213 3.65 -0.91 22.93
N GLY A 214 2.33 -0.91 22.84
CA GLY A 214 1.41 -0.80 23.97
C GLY A 214 -0.07 -0.86 23.55
N LEU A 215 -0.93 -1.23 24.50
CA LEU A 215 -2.37 -1.27 24.28
C LEU A 215 -2.94 0.16 24.23
N ALA A 216 -4.09 0.33 23.57
CA ALA A 216 -4.74 1.62 23.32
C ALA A 216 -4.91 2.54 24.55
N ASN A 217 -4.95 1.99 25.76
CA ASN A 217 -5.11 2.74 27.02
C ASN A 217 -3.83 2.81 27.88
N SER A 218 -2.67 2.53 27.27
CA SER A 218 -1.38 2.50 27.95
C SER A 218 -0.28 3.12 27.09
N ASN A 219 0.73 3.68 27.73
CA ASN A 219 1.93 4.16 27.03
C ASN A 219 2.97 3.04 26.94
N GLY A 220 3.52 2.90 25.74
CA GLY A 220 4.57 1.97 25.39
C GLY A 220 5.89 2.68 25.06
N GLY A 221 6.98 1.92 25.02
CA GLY A 221 8.26 2.41 24.51
C GLY A 221 8.24 2.57 22.99
N ILE A 222 9.15 3.40 22.46
CA ILE A 222 9.42 3.54 21.02
C ILE A 222 10.09 2.25 20.53
N ILE A 223 9.58 1.67 19.46
CA ILE A 223 10.19 0.48 18.80
C ILE A 223 10.74 0.80 17.40
N ARG A 224 10.16 1.75 16.65
CA ARG A 224 10.68 2.20 15.36
C ARG A 224 10.47 3.70 15.16
N ASN A 225 11.39 4.32 14.43
CA ASN A 225 11.33 5.72 14.02
C ASN A 225 10.86 5.83 12.57
N PHE A 226 9.94 6.75 12.29
CA PHE A 226 9.45 6.99 10.94
C PHE A 226 10.27 8.04 10.20
N ASP A 227 10.37 7.91 8.88
CA ASP A 227 10.78 9.00 8.01
C ASP A 227 9.64 10.02 7.89
N VAL A 228 9.95 11.30 8.07
CA VAL A 228 8.95 12.37 8.11
C VAL A 228 9.22 13.41 7.03
N ILE A 229 8.16 13.76 6.31
CA ILE A 229 8.11 14.89 5.38
C ILE A 229 7.28 15.98 6.06
N ASP A 230 7.93 17.08 6.40
CA ASP A 230 7.31 18.28 6.97
C ASP A 230 7.17 19.36 5.90
N ASN A 231 5.94 19.84 5.66
CA ASN A 231 5.68 20.92 4.71
C ASN A 231 5.95 22.31 5.31
N GLY A 232 6.20 22.39 6.62
CA GLY A 232 6.50 23.64 7.34
C GLY A 232 5.27 24.51 7.64
N ASP A 233 4.07 23.95 7.49
CA ASP A 233 2.79 24.62 7.75
C ASP A 233 1.89 23.83 8.72
N GLY A 234 2.47 22.90 9.48
CA GLY A 234 1.73 22.00 10.36
C GLY A 234 1.06 20.84 9.60
N SER A 235 1.42 20.62 8.34
CA SER A 235 1.03 19.44 7.56
C SER A 235 2.22 18.66 7.04
N GLY A 236 1.98 17.40 6.69
CA GLY A 236 3.03 16.52 6.20
C GLY A 236 2.60 15.07 6.07
N GLY A 237 3.60 14.22 5.90
CA GLY A 237 3.43 12.78 5.82
C GLY A 237 4.58 12.05 6.48
N PHE A 238 4.38 10.76 6.69
CA PHE A 238 5.41 9.88 7.23
C PHE A 238 5.31 8.48 6.66
N PHE A 239 6.46 7.80 6.62
CA PHE A 239 6.61 6.47 6.05
C PHE A 239 7.56 5.63 6.89
N GLY A 240 7.26 4.34 7.00
CA GLY A 240 8.09 3.36 7.67
C GLY A 240 7.94 2.00 7.01
N ASP A 241 9.07 1.39 6.64
CA ASP A 241 9.19 0.02 6.16
C ASP A 241 10.08 -0.74 7.15
N PHE A 242 9.46 -1.59 7.95
CA PHE A 242 10.12 -2.23 9.08
C PHE A 242 10.11 -3.74 8.94
N THR A 243 11.28 -4.34 9.00
CA THR A 243 11.38 -5.76 9.32
C THR A 243 11.20 -5.95 10.84
N LEU A 244 10.14 -6.65 11.22
CA LEU A 244 9.81 -6.97 12.60
C LEU A 244 10.54 -8.23 13.07
N SER A 245 10.96 -8.20 14.33
CA SER A 245 11.39 -9.38 15.08
C SER A 245 10.18 -10.26 15.44
N PRO A 246 10.38 -11.54 15.79
CA PRO A 246 9.29 -12.43 16.17
C PRO A 246 8.41 -11.89 17.32
N ASP A 247 9.01 -11.23 18.32
CA ASP A 247 8.27 -10.65 19.44
C ASP A 247 7.41 -9.46 19.02
N GLU A 248 7.88 -8.67 18.03
CA GLU A 248 7.14 -7.55 17.46
C GLU A 248 6.01 -8.00 16.56
N ILE A 249 6.17 -9.10 15.83
CA ILE A 249 5.09 -9.74 15.06
C ILE A 249 3.97 -10.15 16.03
N VAL A 250 4.30 -10.83 17.12
CA VAL A 250 3.30 -11.22 18.13
C VAL A 250 2.58 -9.99 18.71
N ALA A 251 3.30 -8.89 18.92
CA ALA A 251 2.69 -7.64 19.37
C ALA A 251 1.73 -7.06 18.31
N ALA A 252 2.10 -7.06 17.04
CA ALA A 252 1.29 -6.60 15.90
C ALA A 252 0.07 -7.51 15.62
N GLU A 253 0.18 -8.82 15.83
CA GLU A 253 -0.95 -9.73 15.70
C GLU A 253 -1.95 -9.59 16.87
N SER A 254 -1.51 -8.95 17.97
CA SER A 254 -2.29 -8.83 19.21
C SER A 254 -2.99 -7.48 19.40
N GLY A 255 -2.91 -6.54 18.46
CA GLY A 255 -3.52 -5.22 18.64
C GLY A 255 -2.69 -4.34 19.60
N ASN A 256 -1.37 -4.51 19.66
CA ASN A 256 -0.49 -3.92 20.67
C ASN A 256 0.57 -2.96 20.10
N LEU A 257 0.40 -2.46 18.87
CA LEU A 257 1.22 -1.44 18.25
C LEU A 257 0.42 -0.16 17.93
N TYR A 258 0.99 1.00 18.25
CA TYR A 258 0.37 2.28 17.96
C TYR A 258 1.37 3.29 17.39
N VAL A 259 0.87 4.18 16.54
CA VAL A 259 1.63 5.32 16.04
C VAL A 259 1.37 6.51 16.94
N ASN A 260 2.42 7.28 17.24
CA ASN A 260 2.32 8.55 17.97
C ASN A 260 3.15 9.63 17.25
N LEU A 261 2.63 10.85 17.21
CA LEU A 261 3.25 12.05 16.64
C LEU A 261 3.46 13.08 17.74
N HIS A 262 4.66 13.66 17.80
CA HIS A 262 5.07 14.61 18.82
C HIS A 262 5.26 16.02 18.24
N THR A 263 4.82 17.03 18.98
CA THR A 263 5.02 18.45 18.65
C THR A 263 5.63 19.20 19.84
N GLU A 264 6.11 20.43 19.61
CA GLU A 264 6.80 21.21 20.64
C GLU A 264 5.92 21.48 21.88
N ASN A 265 4.63 21.70 21.67
CA ASN A 265 3.66 21.92 22.76
C ASN A 265 3.17 20.60 23.37
N ASN A 266 3.21 19.50 22.62
CA ASN A 266 2.74 18.18 23.05
C ASN A 266 3.86 17.13 22.95
N GLN A 267 4.93 17.34 23.70
CA GLN A 267 6.17 16.53 23.59
C GLN A 267 5.98 15.04 23.92
N SER A 268 4.94 14.69 24.66
CA SER A 268 4.60 13.29 24.96
C SER A 268 3.68 12.63 23.91
N GLY A 269 3.16 13.40 22.97
CA GLY A 269 2.22 12.98 21.92
C GLY A 269 1.13 14.04 21.72
N GLU A 270 0.89 14.43 20.47
CA GLU A 270 -0.27 15.22 20.02
C GLU A 270 -1.32 14.32 19.38
N LEU A 271 -0.91 13.46 18.45
CA LEU A 271 -1.81 12.59 17.71
C LEU A 271 -1.39 11.13 17.82
N ARG A 272 -2.32 10.26 18.24
CA ARG A 272 -2.11 8.82 18.35
C ARG A 272 -3.16 8.03 17.59
N THR A 273 -2.79 6.85 17.10
CA THR A 273 -3.74 5.82 16.65
C THR A 273 -3.21 4.41 16.89
N GLN A 274 -4.10 3.47 17.21
CA GLN A 274 -3.75 2.05 17.28
C GLN A 274 -3.76 1.48 15.86
N VAL A 275 -2.72 0.72 15.47
CA VAL A 275 -2.58 0.20 14.10
C VAL A 275 -2.75 -1.31 14.03
N LEU A 276 -1.99 -2.01 14.87
CA LEU A 276 -1.87 -3.46 14.98
C LEU A 276 -1.62 -3.77 16.46
#